data_AF-A0A1G2H266-F1
#
_entry.id   AF-A0A1G2H266-F1
#
_cell.length_a   1.000
_cell.length_b   1.000
_cell.length_c   1.000
_cell.angle_alpha   90.00
_cell.angle_beta   90.00
_cell.angle_gamma   90.00
#
_symmetry.space_group_name_H-M   'P 1'
#
loop_
_entity.id
_entity.type
_entity.pdbx_description
1 polymer ?
#
loop_
_entity_poly.entity_id
_entity_poly.type
_entity_poly.pdbx_seq_one_letter_code
_entity_poly.pdbx_strand_id
1 'polypeptide(L)'
;MDNIHQIREAIEQLAAAITRMETPYAKALIALLGLSYIQPFEDGNKRTARLMANALLLAHACAPLSYRSIEENAYRETMLIFYEINSLMPFKKLFIDQYDFAAKNYAFK
;
A
#
# COMPACT_ATOMS: atom_id res chain seq x y z
N MET A 1 -1.35 4.38 27.94
CA MET A 1 -1.61 5.66 27.24
C MET A 1 -0.50 6.04 26.25
N ASP A 2 0.66 5.36 26.25
CA ASP A 2 1.77 5.64 25.30
C ASP A 2 1.48 5.25 23.84
N ASN A 3 0.61 4.26 23.61
CA ASN A 3 0.37 3.70 22.28
C ASN A 3 -0.20 4.73 21.28
N ILE A 4 -1.11 5.62 21.71
CA ILE A 4 -1.73 6.60 20.80
C ILE A 4 -0.75 7.67 20.34
N HIS A 5 0.20 8.06 21.19
CA HIS A 5 1.22 9.05 20.85
C HIS A 5 2.23 8.46 19.85
N GLN A 6 2.65 7.21 20.08
CA GLN A 6 3.55 6.48 19.18
C GLN A 6 2.90 6.22 17.81
N ILE A 7 1.62 5.82 17.78
CA ILE A 7 0.87 5.64 16.53
C ILE A 7 0.79 6.96 15.76
N ARG A 8 0.46 8.08 16.43
CA ARG A 8 0.39 9.39 15.77
C ARG A 8 1.74 9.80 15.19
N GLU A 9 2.81 9.66 15.94
CA GLU A 9 4.16 9.96 15.47
C GLU A 9 4.54 9.07 14.27
N ALA A 10 4.26 7.76 14.32
CA ALA A 10 4.53 6.85 13.21
C ALA A 10 3.75 7.25 11.95
N ILE A 11 2.49 7.69 12.09
CA ILE A 11 1.68 8.17 10.96
C ILE A 11 2.23 9.48 10.39
N GLU A 12 2.70 10.41 11.24
CA GLU A 12 3.34 11.65 10.79
C GLU A 12 4.64 11.37 10.02
N GLN A 13 5.48 10.45 10.52
CA GLN A 13 6.69 10.00 9.85
C GLN A 13 6.36 9.31 8.50
N LEU A 14 5.30 8.49 8.46
CA LEU A 14 4.83 7.88 7.21
C LEU A 14 4.37 8.94 6.20
N ALA A 15 3.59 9.93 6.62
CA ALA A 15 3.14 11.01 5.75
C ALA A 15 4.32 11.80 5.16
N ALA A 16 5.33 12.08 5.97
CA ALA A 16 6.57 12.71 5.50
C ALA A 16 7.32 11.81 4.50
N ALA A 17 7.38 10.50 4.75
CA ALA A 17 8.01 9.54 3.84
C ALA A 17 7.29 9.47 2.48
N ILE A 18 5.95 9.42 2.47
CA ILE A 18 5.14 9.45 1.25
C ILE A 18 5.40 10.75 0.47
N THR A 19 5.45 11.89 1.15
CA THR A 19 5.69 13.19 0.49
C THR A 19 7.05 13.21 -0.24
N ARG A 20 8.09 12.59 0.32
CA ARG A 20 9.43 12.50 -0.28
C ARG A 20 9.55 11.56 -1.48
N MET A 21 8.59 10.66 -1.70
CA MET A 21 8.64 9.74 -2.84
C MET A 21 8.47 10.48 -4.17
N GLU A 22 9.31 10.16 -5.15
CA GLU A 22 9.37 10.87 -6.44
C GLU A 22 8.22 10.52 -7.39
N THR A 23 7.74 9.27 -7.38
CA THR A 23 6.70 8.81 -8.30
C THR A 23 5.38 8.54 -7.60
N PRO A 24 4.23 8.73 -8.28
CA PRO A 24 2.92 8.36 -7.73
C PRO A 24 2.84 6.89 -7.29
N TYR A 25 3.53 6.00 -8.02
CA TYR A 25 3.64 4.58 -7.69
C TYR A 25 4.37 4.34 -6.37
N ALA A 26 5.52 5.01 -6.18
CA ALA A 26 6.27 4.92 -4.93
C ALA A 26 5.46 5.50 -3.77
N LYS A 27 4.78 6.64 -3.95
CA LYS A 27 3.85 7.20 -2.96
C LYS A 27 2.79 6.19 -2.54
N ALA A 28 2.12 5.57 -3.51
CA ALA A 28 1.06 4.60 -3.28
C ALA A 28 1.57 3.31 -2.61
N LEU A 29 2.73 2.78 -3.04
CA LEU A 29 3.34 1.59 -2.44
C LEU A 29 3.72 1.82 -0.97
N ILE A 30 4.37 2.95 -0.68
CA ILE A 30 4.76 3.30 0.69
C ILE A 30 3.54 3.53 1.58
N ALA A 31 2.49 4.19 1.07
CA ALA A 31 1.25 4.36 1.82
C ALA A 31 0.58 3.02 2.14
N LEU A 32 0.50 2.12 1.15
CA LEU A 32 -0.09 0.79 1.29
C LEU A 32 0.64 -0.05 2.35
N LEU A 33 1.96 -0.09 2.28
CA LEU A 33 2.79 -0.88 3.20
C LEU A 33 2.84 -0.25 4.59
N GLY A 34 3.09 1.06 4.67
CA GLY A 34 3.21 1.78 5.93
C GLY A 34 1.91 1.72 6.76
N LEU A 35 0.75 1.96 6.14
CA LEU A 35 -0.53 1.87 6.85
C LEU A 35 -0.87 0.43 7.27
N SER A 36 -0.50 -0.56 6.45
CA SER A 36 -0.69 -1.99 6.78
C SER A 36 0.24 -2.47 7.89
N TYR A 37 1.38 -1.80 8.08
CA TYR A 37 2.36 -2.09 9.12
C TYR A 37 2.03 -1.37 10.45
N ILE A 38 1.80 -0.06 10.41
CA ILE A 38 1.55 0.75 11.61
C ILE A 38 0.23 0.36 12.30
N GLN A 39 -0.76 -0.06 11.51
CA GLN A 39 -2.09 -0.45 12.00
C GLN A 39 -2.72 0.55 12.99
N PRO A 40 -2.96 1.81 12.56
CA PRO A 40 -3.44 2.87 13.47
C PRO A 40 -4.88 2.67 13.96
N PHE A 41 -5.65 1.75 13.35
CA PHE A 41 -7.03 1.47 13.70
C PHE A 41 -7.18 0.09 14.33
N GLU A 42 -8.22 -0.11 15.14
CA GLU A 42 -8.55 -1.41 15.73
C GLU A 42 -8.92 -2.46 14.66
N ASP A 43 -9.62 -2.03 13.60
CA ASP A 43 -9.90 -2.81 12.40
C ASP A 43 -9.87 -1.90 11.15
N GLY A 44 -9.73 -2.49 9.97
CA GLY A 44 -9.85 -1.79 8.70
C GLY A 44 -8.53 -1.34 8.09
N ASN A 45 -7.40 -1.51 8.78
CA ASN A 45 -6.08 -1.06 8.33
C ASN A 45 -5.76 -1.42 6.88
N LYS A 46 -5.95 -2.68 6.48
CA LYS A 46 -5.70 -3.15 5.11
C LYS A 46 -6.65 -2.50 4.08
N ARG A 47 -7.90 -2.24 4.46
CA ARG A 47 -8.90 -1.57 3.60
C ARG A 47 -8.52 -0.09 3.41
N THR A 48 -8.18 0.59 4.51
CA THR A 48 -7.74 2.00 4.48
C THR A 48 -6.44 2.16 3.70
N ALA A 49 -5.48 1.25 3.86
CA ALA A 49 -4.22 1.26 3.13
C ALA A 49 -4.42 1.15 1.61
N ARG A 50 -5.28 0.23 1.16
CA ARG A 50 -5.63 0.10 -0.27
C ARG A 50 -6.38 1.33 -0.79
N LEU A 51 -7.31 1.87 -0.01
CA LEU A 51 -8.04 3.09 -0.39
C LEU A 51 -7.09 4.28 -0.55
N MET A 52 -6.15 4.47 0.38
CA MET A 52 -5.17 5.55 0.33
C MET A 52 -4.21 5.40 -0.87
N ALA A 53 -3.74 4.17 -1.14
CA ALA A 53 -2.92 3.90 -2.32
C ALA A 53 -3.63 4.28 -3.62
N ASN A 54 -4.91 3.90 -3.76
CA ASN A 54 -5.72 4.26 -4.93
C ASN A 54 -6.01 5.77 -4.99
N ALA A 55 -6.27 6.42 -3.86
CA ALA A 55 -6.44 7.88 -3.82
C ALA A 55 -5.20 8.61 -4.33
N LEU A 56 -4.00 8.18 -3.92
CA LEU A 56 -2.72 8.75 -4.38
C LEU A 56 -2.50 8.53 -5.89
N LEU A 57 -2.82 7.35 -6.41
CA LEU A 57 -2.72 7.06 -7.85
C LEU A 57 -3.70 7.93 -8.65
N LEU A 58 -4.96 7.98 -8.25
CA LEU A 58 -6.01 8.75 -8.93
C LEU A 58 -5.73 10.25 -8.90
N ALA A 59 -5.19 10.78 -7.78
CA ALA A 59 -4.79 12.18 -7.67
C ALA A 59 -3.69 12.58 -8.68
N HIS A 60 -2.95 11.61 -9.22
CA HIS A 60 -1.93 11.80 -10.25
C HIS A 60 -2.33 11.18 -11.60
N ALA A 61 -3.64 11.04 -11.87
CA ALA A 61 -4.19 10.50 -13.11
C ALA A 61 -3.65 9.10 -13.49
N CYS A 62 -3.23 8.30 -12.50
CA CYS A 62 -2.83 6.91 -12.68
C CYS A 62 -4.03 5.98 -12.49
N ALA A 63 -3.97 4.78 -13.08
CA ALA A 63 -5.01 3.77 -12.89
C ALA A 63 -5.07 3.33 -11.41
N PRO A 64 -6.25 3.04 -10.84
CA PRO A 64 -6.33 2.48 -9.49
C PRO A 64 -5.87 1.01 -9.49
N LEU A 65 -5.33 0.53 -8.37
CA LEU A 65 -5.04 -0.90 -8.18
C LEU A 65 -6.34 -1.70 -8.14
N SER A 66 -6.30 -2.89 -8.74
CA SER A 66 -7.36 -3.88 -8.70
C SER A 66 -6.79 -5.22 -8.25
N TYR A 67 -7.24 -5.70 -7.08
CA TYR A 67 -6.80 -6.98 -6.50
C TYR A 67 -7.61 -8.18 -7.00
N ARG A 68 -8.40 -8.00 -8.07
CA ARG A 68 -9.40 -8.99 -8.52
C ARG A 68 -8.78 -10.27 -9.09
N SER A 69 -7.51 -10.22 -9.47
CA SER A 69 -6.77 -11.34 -10.07
C SER A 69 -5.81 -12.05 -9.13
N ILE A 70 -5.79 -11.71 -7.83
CA ILE A 70 -4.85 -12.34 -6.87
C ILE A 70 -5.54 -13.49 -6.15
N GLU A 71 -4.95 -14.68 -6.28
CA GLU A 71 -5.23 -15.81 -5.40
C GLU A 71 -4.93 -15.43 -3.94
N GLU A 72 -5.91 -15.58 -3.06
CA GLU A 72 -5.84 -15.12 -1.66
C GLU A 72 -4.61 -15.70 -0.93
N ASN A 73 -4.21 -16.92 -1.29
CA ASN A 73 -3.02 -17.60 -0.77
C ASN A 73 -1.73 -16.87 -1.15
N ALA A 74 -1.58 -16.42 -2.40
CA ALA A 74 -0.38 -15.69 -2.85
C ALA A 74 -0.24 -14.32 -2.15
N TYR A 75 -1.37 -13.64 -1.89
CA TYR A 75 -1.37 -12.40 -1.10
C TYR A 75 -0.96 -12.65 0.36
N ARG A 76 -1.49 -13.71 0.99
CA ARG A 76 -1.15 -14.07 2.37
C ARG A 76 0.32 -14.45 2.52
N GLU A 77 0.86 -15.26 1.60
CA GLU A 77 2.28 -15.64 1.61
C GLU A 77 3.21 -14.43 1.44
N THR A 78 2.89 -13.53 0.51
CA THR A 78 3.68 -12.31 0.29
C THR A 78 3.67 -11.40 1.52
N MET A 79 2.53 -11.29 2.20
CA MET A 79 2.42 -10.53 3.46
C MET A 79 3.20 -11.20 4.60
N LEU A 80 3.17 -12.53 4.69
CA LEU A 80 3.89 -13.29 5.71
C LEU A 80 5.40 -13.09 5.57
N ILE A 81 5.93 -13.18 4.36
CA ILE A 81 7.34 -12.91 4.05
C ILE A 81 7.71 -11.45 4.36
N PHE A 82 6.81 -10.50 4.07
CA PHE A 82 7.02 -9.09 4.41
C PHE A 82 7.16 -8.90 5.94
N TYR A 83 6.30 -9.53 6.73
CA TYR A 83 6.34 -9.43 8.19
C TYR A 83 7.54 -10.18 8.80
N GLU A 84 7.97 -11.31 8.23
CA GLU A 84 9.04 -12.14 8.79
C GLU A 84 10.46 -11.71 8.37
N ILE A 85 10.64 -11.26 7.13
CA ILE A 85 11.98 -10.98 6.56
C ILE A 85 12.25 -9.46 6.49
N ASN A 86 11.25 -8.61 6.77
CA ASN A 86 11.35 -7.14 6.66
C ASN A 86 11.83 -6.68 5.26
N SER A 87 11.57 -7.49 4.23
CA SER A 87 11.93 -7.20 2.85
C SER A 87 10.72 -6.68 2.08
N LEU A 88 10.85 -5.47 1.53
CA LEU A 88 9.82 -4.82 0.72
C LEU A 88 9.71 -5.41 -0.70
N MET A 89 10.67 -6.23 -1.10
CA MET A 89 10.81 -6.70 -2.49
C MET A 89 9.67 -7.58 -2.99
N PRO A 90 9.18 -8.59 -2.23
CA PRO A 90 8.07 -9.43 -2.67
C PRO A 90 6.78 -8.62 -2.87
N PHE A 91 6.51 -7.69 -1.95
CA PHE A 91 5.31 -6.87 -2.04
C PHE A 91 5.40 -5.83 -3.17
N LYS A 92 6.59 -5.29 -3.43
CA LYS A 92 6.83 -4.41 -4.59
C LYS A 92 6.53 -5.14 -5.90
N LYS A 93 6.97 -6.40 -6.05
CA LYS A 93 6.67 -7.23 -7.22
C LYS A 93 5.16 -7.39 -7.41
N LEU A 94 4.46 -7.80 -6.35
CA LEU A 94 3.01 -7.96 -6.35
C LEU A 94 2.29 -6.65 -6.73
N PHE A 95 2.70 -5.53 -6.14
CA PHE A 95 2.13 -4.21 -6.44
C PHE A 95 2.26 -3.86 -7.93
N ILE A 96 3.44 -4.07 -8.52
CA ILE A 96 3.69 -3.78 -9.94
C ILE A 96 2.81 -4.66 -10.82
N ASP A 97 2.74 -5.96 -10.54
CA ASP A 97 1.97 -6.90 -11.34
C ASP A 97 0.46 -6.56 -11.30
N GLN A 98 -0.04 -6.12 -10.14
CA GLN A 98 -1.44 -5.68 -9.99
C GLN A 98 -1.72 -4.35 -10.67
N TYR A 99 -0.77 -3.40 -10.60
CA TYR A 99 -0.90 -2.14 -11.28
C TYR A 99 -0.92 -2.33 -12.80
N ASP A 100 0.00 -3.14 -13.34
CA ASP A 100 0.06 -3.44 -14.77
C ASP A 100 -1.23 -4.12 -15.26
N PHE A 101 -1.76 -5.09 -14.50
CA PHE A 101 -3.06 -5.68 -14.78
C PHE A 101 -4.17 -4.62 -14.82
N ALA A 102 -4.26 -3.77 -13.80
CA ALA A 102 -5.31 -2.77 -13.72
C ALA A 102 -5.21 -1.72 -14.83
N ALA A 103 -4.00 -1.23 -15.13
CA ALA A 103 -3.77 -0.27 -16.21
C ALA A 103 -4.20 -0.84 -17.56
N LYS A 104 -3.84 -2.09 -17.87
CA LYS A 104 -4.23 -2.75 -19.13
C LYS A 104 -5.74 -2.95 -19.27
N ASN A 105 -6.45 -3.21 -18.17
CA ASN A 105 -7.88 -3.54 -18.20
C ASN A 105 -8.81 -2.35 -17.96
N TYR A 106 -8.33 -1.26 -17.35
CA TYR A 106 -9.19 -0.15 -16.90
C TYR A 106 -8.71 1.24 -17.35
N ALA A 107 -7.45 1.43 -17.76
CA ALA A 107 -6.97 2.75 -18.22
C ALA A 107 -7.34 3.06 -19.69
N PHE A 108 -7.78 2.05 -20.46
CA PHE A 108 -8.28 2.20 -21.81
C PHE A 108 -9.82 2.19 -21.82
N LYS A 109 -10.43 3.27 -21.35
CA LYS A 109 -11.83 3.60 -21.63
C LYS A 109 -12.02 5.11 -21.68
#